data_AF-A0A929EAJ1-F1
#
_entry.id   AF-A0A929EAJ1-F1
#
_cell.length_a   1.000
_cell.length_b   1.000
_cell.length_c   1.000
_cell.angle_alpha   90.00
_cell.angle_beta   90.00
_cell.angle_gamma   90.00
#
_symmetry.space_group_name_H-M   'P 1'
#
loop_
_entity.id
_entity.type
_entity.pdbx_description
1 polymer ?
#
loop_
_entity_poly.entity_id
_entity_poly.type
_entity_poly.pdbx_seq_one_letter_code
_entity_poly.pdbx_strand_id
1 'polypeptide(L)' 'DEPLDIELPITIDLEVVQAEASVRGDTATGVTKKVTTETGVEVDVPAFVNVGDSIRVDTRTGTYITRV' A
#
# COMPACT_ATOMS: atom_id res chain seq x y z
N ASP A 1 -12.20 -29.30 -16.27
CA ASP A 1 -11.89 -28.84 -14.91
C ASP A 1 -11.24 -27.49 -14.97
N GLU A 2 -12.06 -26.47 -14.77
CA GLU A 2 -11.60 -25.10 -14.57
C GLU A 2 -11.92 -24.70 -13.13
N PRO A 3 -11.02 -23.95 -12.46
CA PRO A 3 -11.25 -23.48 -11.11
C PRO A 3 -12.47 -22.54 -11.09
N LEU A 4 -13.37 -22.78 -10.14
CA LEU A 4 -14.64 -22.06 -10.04
C LEU A 4 -14.53 -20.76 -9.24
N ASP A 5 -13.57 -20.68 -8.31
CA ASP A 5 -13.40 -19.55 -7.40
C ASP A 5 -11.95 -19.43 -6.89
N ILE A 6 -11.57 -18.23 -6.44
CA ILE A 6 -10.28 -17.95 -5.80
C ILE A 6 -10.52 -17.15 -4.52
N GLU A 7 -10.11 -17.70 -3.38
CA GLU A 7 -10.30 -17.07 -2.08
C GLU A 7 -9.00 -16.42 -1.62
N LEU A 8 -9.00 -15.08 -1.56
CA LEU A 8 -7.87 -14.32 -1.05
C LEU A 8 -8.01 -14.08 0.46
N PRO A 9 -6.89 -14.06 1.21
CA PRO A 9 -6.89 -13.56 2.57
C PRO A 9 -7.43 -12.13 2.64
N ILE A 10 -8.09 -11.78 3.75
CA ILE A 10 -8.68 -10.44 3.96
C ILE A 10 -7.60 -9.34 3.94
N THR A 11 -6.39 -9.67 4.39
CA THR A 11 -5.25 -8.76 4.40
C THR A 11 -4.00 -9.45 3.88
N ILE A 12 -3.20 -8.72 3.11
CA ILE A 12 -1.91 -9.19 2.60
C ILE A 12 -0.83 -8.16 2.91
N ASP A 13 0.39 -8.64 3.10
CA ASP A 13 1.57 -7.80 3.28
C ASP A 13 2.28 -7.69 1.93
N LEU A 14 2.53 -6.46 1.49
CA LEU A 14 3.12 -6.14 0.19
C LEU A 14 4.32 -5.22 0.37
N GLU A 15 5.38 -5.44 -0.38
CA GLU A 15 6.53 -4.55 -0.41
C GLU A 15 6.26 -3.33 -1.31
N VAL A 16 6.66 -2.14 -0.83
CA VAL A 16 6.61 -0.91 -1.62
C VAL A 16 7.81 -0.85 -2.56
N VAL A 17 7.57 -0.83 -3.87
CA VAL A 17 8.63 -0.75 -4.90
C VAL A 17 8.81 0.67 -5.45
N GLN A 18 7.80 1.54 -5.30
CA GLN A 18 7.87 2.94 -5.70
C GLN A 18 7.09 3.82 -4.72
N ALA A 19 7.60 5.01 -4.42
CA ALA A 19 6.91 5.99 -3.57
C ALA A 19 7.02 7.39 -4.17
N GLU A 20 5.88 8.11 -4.25
CA GLU A 20 5.90 9.51 -4.66
C GLU A 20 6.69 10.37 -3.66
N ALA A 21 7.38 11.39 -4.18
CA ALA A 21 8.14 12.31 -3.35
C ALA A 21 7.17 13.18 -2.53
N SER A 22 7.17 13.01 -1.21
CA SER A 22 6.46 13.93 -0.32
C SER A 22 7.09 15.32 -0.43
N VAL A 23 6.30 16.30 -0.86
CA VAL A 23 6.76 17.69 -0.95
C VAL A 23 7.06 18.18 0.46
N ARG A 24 8.32 18.53 0.71
CA ARG A 24 8.89 18.93 2.01
C ARG A 24 8.20 20.14 2.68
N GLY A 25 7.22 20.77 2.02
CA GLY A 25 6.45 21.91 2.51
C GLY A 25 5.12 21.56 3.19
N ASP A 26 4.67 20.31 3.11
CA ASP A 26 3.40 19.87 3.71
C ASP A 26 3.60 19.50 5.18
N THR A 27 3.79 20.52 6.03
CA THR A 27 3.87 20.37 7.50
C THR A 27 2.50 20.13 8.17
N ALA A 28 1.49 19.72 7.41
CA ALA A 28 0.19 19.35 7.95
C ALA A 28 0.22 17.89 8.43
N THR A 29 -0.13 17.68 9.69
CA THR A 29 -0.45 16.35 10.22
C THR A 29 -1.48 15.67 9.32
N GLY A 30 -1.17 14.47 8.81
CA GLY A 30 -2.12 13.66 8.01
C GLY A 30 -1.86 13.61 6.50
N VAL A 31 -0.67 14.01 6.03
CA VAL A 31 -0.31 13.88 4.60
C VAL A 31 -0.18 12.41 4.23
N THR A 32 -1.04 11.98 3.30
CA THR A 32 -0.93 10.71 2.60
C THR A 32 -0.18 10.91 1.29
N LYS A 33 0.54 9.90 0.84
CA LYS A 33 1.19 9.85 -0.47
C LYS A 33 0.82 8.55 -1.17
N LYS A 34 0.91 8.53 -2.49
CA LYS A 34 0.69 7.32 -3.27
C LYS A 34 1.99 6.51 -3.36
N VAL A 35 1.87 5.21 -3.17
CA VAL A 35 2.96 4.24 -3.37
C VAL A 35 2.51 3.12 -4.28
N THR A 36 3.45 2.51 -5.00
CA THR A 36 3.23 1.32 -5.81
C THR A 36 3.84 0.11 -5.11
N THR A 37 3.06 -0.95 -4.99
CA THR A 37 3.50 -2.22 -4.41
C THR A 37 4.16 -3.13 -5.45
N GLU A 38 4.83 -4.20 -5.02
CA GLU A 38 5.45 -5.20 -5.91
C GLU A 38 4.48 -5.84 -6.91
N THR A 39 3.19 -5.86 -6.58
CA THR A 39 2.12 -6.36 -7.46
C THR A 39 1.67 -5.33 -8.51
N GLY A 40 2.17 -4.09 -8.43
CA GLY A 40 1.76 -2.96 -9.27
C GLY A 40 0.54 -2.19 -8.74
N VAL A 41 -0.08 -2.63 -7.64
CA VAL A 41 -1.21 -1.91 -7.02
C VAL A 41 -0.73 -0.61 -6.39
N GLU A 42 -1.42 0.48 -6.68
CA GLU A 42 -1.21 1.78 -6.07
C GLU A 42 -2.05 1.96 -4.81
N VAL A 43 -1.42 2.34 -3.71
CA VAL A 43 -2.06 2.48 -2.39
C VAL A 43 -1.71 3.84 -1.80
N ASP A 44 -2.70 4.52 -1.21
CA ASP A 44 -2.47 5.74 -0.44
C ASP A 44 -2.04 5.39 0.98
N VAL A 45 -0.85 5.85 1.36
CA VAL A 45 -0.18 5.52 2.63
C VAL A 45 0.28 6.78 3.33
N PRO A 46 0.56 6.73 4.65
CA PRO A 46 1.17 7.85 5.35
C PRO A 46 2.51 8.28 4.74
N ALA A 47 2.82 9.58 4.79
CA ALA A 47 4.02 10.16 4.16
C ALA A 47 5.36 9.50 4.56
N PHE A 48 5.43 8.85 5.73
CA PHE A 48 6.64 8.20 6.24
C PHE A 48 6.98 6.85 5.57
N VAL A 49 6.07 6.24 4.82
CA VAL A 49 6.29 4.92 4.18
C VAL A 49 7.26 5.05 3.01
N ASN A 50 8.34 4.29 2.94
CA ASN A 50 9.33 4.41 1.86
C ASN A 50 9.43 3.15 1.01
N VAL A 51 10.17 3.24 -0.10
CA VAL A 51 10.53 2.06 -0.91
C VAL A 51 11.29 1.07 -0.03
N GLY A 52 10.91 -0.21 -0.10
CA GLY A 52 11.41 -1.29 0.74
C GLY A 52 10.64 -1.50 2.04
N ASP A 53 9.72 -0.59 2.41
CA ASP A 53 8.81 -0.84 3.54
C ASP A 53 7.75 -1.89 3.15
N SER A 54 7.43 -2.79 4.07
CA SER A 54 6.28 -3.70 3.93
C SER A 54 5.03 -3.05 4.50
N ILE A 55 3.96 -3.03 3.72
CA ILE A 55 2.65 -2.50 4.12
C ILE A 55 1.59 -3.59 4.09
N ARG A 56 0.71 -3.59 5.09
CA ARG A 56 -0.47 -4.43 5.12
C ARG A 56 -1.62 -3.71 4.43
N VAL A 57 -2.27 -4.39 3.49
CA VAL A 57 -3.38 -3.87 2.67
C VAL A 57 -4.61 -4.77 2.84
N ASP A 58 -5.80 -4.18 2.95
CA ASP A 58 -7.08 -4.91 2.86
C ASP A 58 -7.37 -5.26 1.40
N THR A 59 -7.51 -6.55 1.07
CA THR A 59 -7.69 -7.03 -0.30
C THR A 59 -9.07 -6.75 -0.88
N ARG A 60 -10.06 -6.41 -0.04
CA ARG A 60 -11.43 -6.11 -0.47
C ARG A 60 -11.58 -4.65 -0.88
N THR A 61 -10.84 -3.75 -0.23
CA THR A 61 -10.92 -2.30 -0.46
C THR A 61 -9.66 -1.72 -1.12
N GLY A 62 -8.53 -2.43 -1.08
CA GLY A 62 -7.23 -1.94 -1.55
C GLY A 62 -6.59 -0.90 -0.62
N THR A 63 -7.08 -0.78 0.62
CA THR A 63 -6.65 0.30 1.53
C THR A 63 -5.50 -0.14 2.43
N TYR A 64 -4.56 0.78 2.68
CA TYR A 64 -3.54 0.62 3.70
C TYR A 64 -4.13 0.42 5.10
N ILE A 65 -3.58 -0.53 5.84
CA ILE A 65 -3.92 -0.80 7.25
C ILE A 65 -2.78 -0.35 8.14
N THR A 66 -1.57 -0.86 7.92
CA THR A 66 -0.39 -0.58 8.75
C THR A 66 0.91 -0.85 7.99
N ARG A 67 2.01 -0.25 8.44
CA ARG A 67 3.36 -0.69 8.11
C ARG A 67 3.74 -1.84 9.04
N VAL A 68 4.42 -2.85 8.49
CA VAL A 68 4.89 -4.04 9.21
C VAL A 68 6.36 -3.87 9.62
#